data_AF-A0A2H2ZRB9-F1
#
_entry.id   AF-A0A2H2ZRB9-F1
#
_cell.length_a   1.000
_cell.length_b   1.000
_cell.length_c   1.000
_cell.angle_alpha   90.00
_cell.angle_beta   90.00
_cell.angle_gamma   90.00
#
_symmetry.space_group_name_H-M   'P 1'
#
loop_
_entity.id
_entity.type
_entity.pdbx_description
1 polymer ?
#
loop_
_entity_poly.entity_id
_entity_poly.type
_entity_poly.pdbx_seq_one_letter_code
_entity_poly.pdbx_strand_id
1 'polypeptide(L)'
;MPPPPGVEPNFIDPYDHMSENIALHSTLLTITTLAVGMRLYTRAIITKAKLGVDDYFCVISYCLVVGFSVFMFLCYNKGIGRHLWNVPVQYVVDMLKFFTIGSYIYLLASGCVKLTFLFFYYRIFAGSTRMRYLIIAGIVLTFGFTTSLFFGTVFSCIPVERAWNPTVPGHCLNPIYLPYVSGISSSALDLYTLVLPVPVVVGLNMDLKRKLKVVAVFGIGLFACAASLVRLGMTPILRSNPDASWNLSWMAVWATVEINVGLTCACLMLLPAFLNHVLEGPIMDSMSRLFSGAFGRISGRRTQESKSPIGGHDTWVPYVQQRDSDSQFKGLNSHQMTVRAK
;
A
#
# COMPACT_ATOMS: atom_id res chain seq x y z
N MET A 1 -38.61 1.85 9.12
CA MET A 1 -39.19 2.08 7.78
C MET A 1 -40.20 0.95 7.52
N PRO A 2 -41.35 1.18 6.86
CA PRO A 2 -42.18 0.06 6.42
C PRO A 2 -41.45 -0.76 5.34
N PRO A 3 -41.61 -2.09 5.30
CA PRO A 3 -41.02 -2.93 4.25
C PRO A 3 -41.74 -2.69 2.90
N PRO A 4 -41.14 -3.12 1.78
CA PRO A 4 -41.82 -3.13 0.48
C PRO A 4 -43.02 -4.11 0.49
N PRO A 5 -44.03 -3.91 -0.39
CA PRO A 5 -45.23 -4.75 -0.42
C PRO A 5 -44.92 -6.23 -0.56
N GLY A 6 -45.45 -7.06 0.34
CA GLY A 6 -45.24 -8.52 0.35
C GLY A 6 -44.01 -9.01 1.11
N VAL A 7 -43.24 -8.12 1.75
CA VAL A 7 -42.12 -8.50 2.64
C VAL A 7 -42.50 -8.20 4.09
N GLU A 8 -42.36 -9.19 4.98
CA GLU A 8 -42.49 -8.96 6.44
C GLU A 8 -41.11 -8.66 7.07
N PRO A 9 -41.01 -7.78 8.09
CA PRO A 9 -39.74 -7.50 8.73
C PRO A 9 -39.29 -8.66 9.64
N ASN A 10 -38.13 -9.24 9.33
CA ASN A 10 -37.53 -10.30 10.14
C ASN A 10 -36.44 -9.70 11.05
N PHE A 11 -36.72 -9.64 12.35
CA PHE A 11 -35.78 -9.16 13.38
C PHE A 11 -34.96 -10.28 14.04
N ILE A 12 -35.25 -11.54 13.73
CA ILE A 12 -34.69 -12.73 14.40
C ILE A 12 -33.52 -13.29 13.57
N ASP A 13 -33.74 -13.52 12.28
CA ASP A 13 -32.74 -14.04 11.33
C ASP A 13 -32.84 -13.32 9.97
N PRO A 14 -32.49 -12.02 9.90
CA PRO A 14 -32.47 -11.27 8.65
C PRO A 14 -31.31 -11.70 7.75
N TYR A 15 -31.57 -11.87 6.46
CA TYR A 15 -30.51 -11.96 5.45
C TYR A 15 -29.60 -10.72 5.55
N ASP A 16 -28.31 -10.95 5.77
CA ASP A 16 -27.30 -9.90 5.90
C ASP A 16 -25.95 -10.32 5.32
N HIS A 17 -25.15 -9.31 4.97
CA HIS A 17 -23.76 -9.48 4.52
C HIS A 17 -22.75 -9.31 5.67
N MET A 18 -23.17 -9.48 6.92
CA MET A 18 -22.34 -9.15 8.10
C MET A 18 -21.08 -10.02 8.16
N SER A 19 -21.23 -11.33 7.95
CA SER A 19 -20.13 -12.29 7.93
C SER A 19 -19.15 -12.03 6.78
N GLU A 20 -19.66 -11.79 5.58
CA GLU A 20 -18.87 -11.48 4.37
C GLU A 20 -18.06 -10.19 4.54
N ASN A 21 -18.71 -9.13 5.06
CA ASN A 21 -18.06 -7.86 5.33
C ASN A 21 -16.96 -7.99 6.40
N ILE A 22 -17.22 -8.73 7.49
CA ILE A 22 -16.21 -8.98 8.53
C ILE A 22 -15.02 -9.78 7.98
N ALA A 23 -15.27 -10.78 7.12
CA ALA A 23 -14.22 -11.53 6.44
C ALA A 23 -13.39 -10.65 5.49
N LEU A 24 -14.03 -9.78 4.70
CA LEU A 24 -13.35 -8.83 3.80
C LEU A 24 -12.49 -7.82 4.58
N HIS A 25 -13.04 -7.22 5.65
CA HIS A 25 -12.31 -6.29 6.50
C HIS A 25 -11.09 -6.94 7.17
N SER A 26 -11.25 -8.13 7.76
CA SER A 26 -10.17 -8.82 8.49
C SER A 26 -9.07 -9.35 7.57
N THR A 27 -9.41 -9.86 6.37
CA THR A 27 -8.42 -10.31 5.38
C THR A 27 -7.62 -9.14 4.80
N LEU A 28 -8.28 -8.05 4.38
CA LEU A 28 -7.60 -6.84 3.89
C LEU A 28 -6.69 -6.22 4.96
N LEU A 29 -7.20 -6.11 6.20
CA LEU A 29 -6.41 -5.58 7.31
C LEU A 29 -5.16 -6.44 7.57
N THR A 30 -5.30 -7.77 7.56
CA THR A 30 -4.16 -8.70 7.73
C THR A 30 -3.09 -8.52 6.65
N ILE A 31 -3.49 -8.40 5.38
CA ILE A 31 -2.59 -8.13 4.25
C ILE A 31 -1.87 -6.79 4.46
N THR A 32 -2.60 -5.74 4.85
CA THR A 32 -2.04 -4.41 5.11
C THR A 32 -1.08 -4.39 6.30
N THR A 33 -1.39 -5.11 7.39
CA THR A 33 -0.48 -5.29 8.54
C THR A 33 0.85 -5.92 8.12
N LEU A 34 0.81 -6.98 7.31
CA LEU A 34 2.01 -7.64 6.79
C LEU A 34 2.82 -6.70 5.88
N ALA A 35 2.15 -5.91 5.03
CA ALA A 35 2.81 -4.94 4.15
C ALA A 35 3.49 -3.80 4.94
N VAL A 36 2.84 -3.26 5.97
CA VAL A 36 3.40 -2.22 6.85
C VAL A 36 4.57 -2.79 7.67
N GLY A 37 4.44 -4.00 8.21
CA GLY A 37 5.52 -4.70 8.91
C GLY A 37 6.76 -4.91 8.03
N MET A 38 6.56 -5.35 6.79
CA MET A 38 7.62 -5.47 5.78
C MET A 38 8.30 -4.13 5.50
N ARG A 39 7.54 -3.03 5.35
CA ARG A 39 8.08 -1.68 5.14
C ARG A 39 9.01 -1.28 6.29
N LEU A 40 8.53 -1.39 7.54
CA LEU A 40 9.27 -1.00 8.73
C LEU A 40 10.53 -1.84 8.93
N TYR A 41 10.44 -3.17 8.73
CA TYR A 41 11.59 -4.08 8.73
C TYR A 41 12.64 -3.68 7.67
N THR A 42 12.19 -3.36 6.46
CA THR A 42 13.06 -2.93 5.35
C THR A 42 13.76 -1.61 5.66
N ARG A 43 13.09 -0.66 6.33
CA ARG A 43 13.71 0.60 6.76
C ARG A 43 14.75 0.37 7.86
N ALA A 44 14.36 -0.31 8.94
CA ALA A 44 15.15 -0.43 10.16
C ALA A 44 16.37 -1.35 9.99
N ILE A 45 16.19 -2.54 9.40
CA ILE A 45 17.21 -3.60 9.42
C ILE A 45 17.98 -3.68 8.10
N ILE A 46 17.28 -3.65 6.96
CA ILE A 46 17.89 -3.81 5.63
C ILE A 46 18.57 -2.51 5.19
N THR A 47 17.80 -1.41 5.11
CA THR A 47 18.31 -0.12 4.62
C THR A 47 19.11 0.63 5.68
N LYS A 48 18.91 0.30 6.98
CA LYS A 48 19.46 1.00 8.16
C LYS A 48 19.30 2.53 8.09
N ALA A 49 18.22 2.97 7.45
CA ALA A 49 17.96 4.37 7.16
C ALA A 49 17.10 5.00 8.24
N LYS A 50 17.35 6.28 8.56
CA LYS A 50 16.43 7.08 9.38
C LYS A 50 15.04 7.06 8.72
N LEU A 51 14.00 6.87 9.56
CA LEU A 51 12.60 6.91 9.13
C LEU A 51 12.31 8.24 8.44
N GLY A 52 11.74 8.18 7.25
CA GLY A 52 11.33 9.37 6.51
C GLY A 52 9.96 9.86 6.97
N VAL A 53 9.60 11.08 6.58
CA VAL A 53 8.23 11.62 6.75
C VAL A 53 7.19 10.66 6.16
N ASP A 54 7.53 10.00 5.05
CA ASP A 54 6.74 8.96 4.41
C ASP A 54 6.46 7.74 5.32
N ASP A 55 7.40 7.35 6.18
CA ASP A 55 7.22 6.22 7.09
C ASP A 55 6.33 6.59 8.29
N TYR A 56 6.38 7.84 8.77
CA TYR A 56 5.48 8.31 9.83
C TYR A 56 4.02 8.39 9.35
N PHE A 57 3.75 8.93 8.16
CA PHE A 57 2.39 8.92 7.59
C PHE A 57 1.90 7.50 7.28
N CYS A 58 2.79 6.56 6.95
CA CYS A 58 2.47 5.14 6.81
C CYS A 58 1.99 4.51 8.12
N VAL A 59 2.63 4.81 9.25
CA VAL A 59 2.21 4.31 10.58
C VAL A 59 0.92 4.99 11.05
N ILE A 60 0.78 6.31 10.85
CA ILE A 60 -0.44 7.05 11.20
C ILE A 60 -1.65 6.54 10.39
N SER A 61 -1.49 6.35 9.08
CA SER A 61 -2.56 5.77 8.25
C SER A 61 -2.90 4.34 8.67
N TYR A 62 -1.91 3.50 9.01
CA TYR A 62 -2.18 2.15 9.53
C TYR A 62 -3.03 2.19 10.82
N CYS A 63 -2.68 3.03 11.80
CA CYS A 63 -3.47 3.18 13.02
C CYS A 63 -4.91 3.66 12.75
N LEU A 64 -5.10 4.54 11.76
CA LEU A 64 -6.43 4.99 11.34
C LEU A 64 -7.21 3.89 10.59
N VAL A 65 -6.56 3.06 9.77
CA VAL A 65 -7.17 1.89 9.09
C VAL A 65 -7.62 0.82 10.10
N VAL A 66 -6.82 0.57 11.14
CA VAL A 66 -7.21 -0.28 12.29
C VAL A 66 -8.41 0.32 13.01
N GLY A 67 -8.34 1.61 13.37
CA GLY A 67 -9.44 2.31 14.07
C GLY A 67 -10.75 2.29 13.28
N PHE A 68 -10.69 2.57 11.97
CA PHE A 68 -11.83 2.46 11.07
C PHE A 68 -12.44 1.06 11.10
N SER A 69 -11.61 0.02 10.93
CA SER A 69 -12.05 -1.39 10.96
C SER A 69 -12.78 -1.72 12.27
N VAL A 70 -12.27 -1.28 13.42
CA VAL A 70 -12.93 -1.46 14.72
C VAL A 70 -14.30 -0.77 14.79
N PHE A 71 -14.41 0.49 14.34
CA PHE A 71 -15.70 1.19 14.31
C PHE A 71 -16.70 0.54 13.34
N MET A 72 -16.24 -0.01 12.22
CA MET A 72 -17.12 -0.74 11.30
C MET A 72 -17.58 -2.08 11.89
N PHE A 73 -16.72 -2.83 12.60
CA PHE A 73 -17.16 -4.02 13.35
C PHE A 73 -18.22 -3.71 14.41
N LEU A 74 -18.08 -2.60 15.14
CA LEU A 74 -19.11 -2.13 16.08
C LEU A 74 -20.41 -1.74 15.38
N CYS A 75 -20.33 -1.19 14.16
CA CYS A 75 -21.48 -0.82 13.35
C CYS A 75 -22.21 -2.04 12.76
N TYR A 76 -21.46 -3.05 12.28
CA TYR A 76 -21.98 -4.35 11.83
C TYR A 76 -22.76 -5.05 12.94
N ASN A 77 -22.20 -5.11 14.16
CA ASN A 77 -22.89 -5.64 15.35
C ASN A 77 -24.16 -4.86 15.77
N LYS A 78 -24.39 -3.65 15.22
CA LYS A 78 -25.59 -2.82 15.44
C LYS A 78 -26.57 -2.86 14.26
N GLY A 79 -26.28 -3.63 13.22
CA GLY A 79 -27.21 -3.96 12.14
C GLY A 79 -26.98 -3.26 10.80
N ILE A 80 -25.86 -2.54 10.60
CA ILE A 80 -25.56 -2.02 9.26
C ILE A 80 -25.30 -3.19 8.29
N GLY A 81 -25.84 -3.11 7.07
CA GLY A 81 -25.83 -4.24 6.12
C GLY A 81 -27.03 -5.18 6.23
N ARG A 82 -27.97 -4.92 7.15
CA ARG A 82 -29.35 -5.43 7.09
C ARG A 82 -30.24 -4.38 6.41
N HIS A 83 -31.30 -4.81 5.73
CA HIS A 83 -32.35 -3.91 5.24
C HIS A 83 -32.92 -3.06 6.38
N LEU A 84 -33.23 -1.78 6.12
CA LEU A 84 -33.55 -0.80 7.18
C LEU A 84 -34.84 -1.12 7.95
N TRP A 85 -35.74 -1.94 7.40
CA TRP A 85 -36.92 -2.45 8.12
C TRP A 85 -36.60 -3.59 9.10
N ASN A 86 -35.48 -4.31 8.94
CA ASN A 86 -35.03 -5.40 9.82
C ASN A 86 -34.13 -4.92 10.99
N VAL A 87 -33.86 -3.61 11.11
CA VAL A 87 -33.01 -3.04 12.17
C VAL A 87 -33.86 -2.55 13.35
N PRO A 88 -33.68 -3.08 14.58
CA PRO A 88 -34.37 -2.57 15.76
C PRO A 88 -34.06 -1.09 16.02
N VAL A 89 -35.10 -0.27 16.25
CA VAL A 89 -34.98 1.20 16.41
C VAL A 89 -33.96 1.59 17.48
N GLN A 90 -33.88 0.82 18.57
CA GLN A 90 -32.91 1.00 19.67
C GLN A 90 -31.43 0.97 19.23
N TYR A 91 -31.09 0.32 18.11
CA TYR A 91 -29.71 0.25 17.61
C TYR A 91 -29.40 1.32 16.56
N VAL A 92 -30.40 2.03 16.02
CA VAL A 92 -30.21 3.00 14.93
C VAL A 92 -29.30 4.16 15.34
N VAL A 93 -29.45 4.69 16.57
CA VAL A 93 -28.60 5.80 17.06
C VAL A 93 -27.15 5.34 17.25
N ASP A 94 -26.93 4.15 17.81
CA ASP A 94 -25.57 3.56 17.94
C ASP A 94 -24.93 3.28 16.57
N MET A 95 -25.70 2.70 15.64
CA MET A 95 -25.26 2.41 14.27
C MET A 95 -24.84 3.70 13.55
N LEU A 96 -25.69 4.74 13.56
CA LEU A 96 -25.36 6.04 12.98
C LEU A 96 -24.14 6.68 13.67
N LYS A 97 -24.00 6.54 15.00
CA LYS A 97 -22.87 7.08 15.75
C LYS A 97 -21.55 6.41 15.36
N PHE A 98 -21.52 5.08 15.30
CA PHE A 98 -20.33 4.33 14.88
C PHE A 98 -20.00 4.57 13.40
N PHE A 99 -21.01 4.65 12.51
CA PHE A 99 -20.80 4.98 11.10
C PHE A 99 -20.24 6.40 10.93
N THR A 100 -20.81 7.40 11.60
CA THR A 100 -20.37 8.80 11.54
C THR A 100 -18.93 8.95 12.04
N ILE A 101 -18.57 8.34 13.18
CA ILE A 101 -17.19 8.32 13.68
C ILE A 101 -16.25 7.58 12.70
N GLY A 102 -16.71 6.45 12.14
CA GLY A 102 -16.00 5.72 11.09
C GLY A 102 -15.70 6.61 9.88
N SER A 103 -16.66 7.41 9.42
CA SER A 103 -16.48 8.34 8.29
C SER A 103 -15.40 9.39 8.56
N TYR A 104 -15.31 9.91 9.79
CA TYR A 104 -14.26 10.86 10.19
C TYR A 104 -12.87 10.23 10.15
N ILE A 105 -12.73 9.00 10.67
CA ILE A 105 -11.47 8.25 10.68
C ILE A 105 -11.08 7.87 9.24
N TYR A 106 -12.04 7.45 8.42
CA TYR A 106 -11.84 7.14 7.00
C TYR A 106 -11.26 8.35 6.22
N LEU A 107 -11.80 9.56 6.41
CA LEU A 107 -11.30 10.78 5.75
C LEU A 107 -9.82 11.01 6.08
N LEU A 108 -9.46 10.91 7.36
CA LEU A 108 -8.06 11.04 7.81
C LEU A 108 -7.18 9.91 7.27
N ALA A 109 -7.67 8.66 7.24
CA ALA A 109 -6.95 7.51 6.72
C ALA A 109 -6.61 7.67 5.24
N SER A 110 -7.61 7.95 4.40
CA SER A 110 -7.45 8.12 2.94
C SER A 110 -6.49 9.29 2.63
N GLY A 111 -6.59 10.40 3.36
CA GLY A 111 -5.63 11.51 3.28
C GLY A 111 -4.20 11.12 3.67
N CYS A 112 -4.01 10.40 4.78
CA CYS A 112 -2.68 9.95 5.23
C CYS A 112 -2.04 8.91 4.29
N VAL A 113 -2.84 8.06 3.64
CA VAL A 113 -2.36 7.14 2.58
C VAL A 113 -1.86 7.94 1.37
N LYS A 114 -2.65 8.90 0.87
CA LYS A 114 -2.24 9.79 -0.25
C LYS A 114 -0.97 10.59 0.09
N LEU A 115 -0.84 11.10 1.32
CA LEU A 115 0.39 11.75 1.81
C LEU A 115 1.58 10.80 1.88
N THR A 116 1.38 9.53 2.25
CA THR A 116 2.44 8.50 2.27
C THR A 116 3.03 8.28 0.87
N PHE A 117 2.19 8.23 -0.18
CA PHE A 117 2.66 8.22 -1.57
C PHE A 117 3.45 9.47 -1.92
N LEU A 118 2.90 10.65 -1.64
CA LEU A 118 3.50 11.93 -2.04
C LEU A 118 4.85 12.19 -1.36
N PHE A 119 5.00 11.91 -0.06
CA PHE A 119 6.30 12.04 0.62
C PHE A 119 7.32 10.99 0.13
N PHE A 120 6.89 9.79 -0.25
CA PHE A 120 7.76 8.81 -0.91
C PHE A 120 8.22 9.32 -2.28
N TYR A 121 7.32 9.89 -3.09
CA TYR A 121 7.67 10.50 -4.38
C TYR A 121 8.61 11.71 -4.21
N TYR A 122 8.41 12.53 -3.18
CA TYR A 122 9.30 13.65 -2.85
C TYR A 122 10.74 13.20 -2.58
N ARG A 123 10.89 12.04 -1.91
CA ARG A 123 12.18 11.43 -1.59
C ARG A 123 12.85 10.79 -2.80
N ILE A 124 12.10 10.10 -3.68
CA ILE A 124 12.68 9.38 -4.82
C ILE A 124 13.00 10.31 -6.02
N PHE A 125 12.21 11.36 -6.25
CA PHE A 125 12.38 12.28 -7.38
C PHE A 125 13.11 13.58 -7.03
N ALA A 126 13.91 13.59 -5.94
CA ALA A 126 14.57 14.78 -5.40
C ALA A 126 15.45 15.55 -6.40
N GLY A 127 15.98 14.88 -7.44
CA GLY A 127 16.79 15.48 -8.50
C GLY A 127 16.02 16.21 -9.61
N SER A 128 14.67 16.18 -9.63
CA SER A 128 13.87 16.84 -10.67
C SER A 128 13.02 17.97 -10.09
N THR A 129 13.44 19.22 -10.32
CA THR A 129 12.77 20.42 -9.79
C THR A 129 11.32 20.53 -10.24
N ARG A 130 11.00 20.15 -11.50
CA ARG A 130 9.63 20.13 -12.03
C ARG A 130 8.75 19.13 -11.26
N MET A 131 9.23 17.90 -11.07
CA MET A 131 8.50 16.90 -10.27
C MET A 131 8.34 17.35 -8.82
N ARG A 132 9.37 17.96 -8.23
CA ARG A 132 9.33 18.45 -6.85
C ARG A 132 8.23 19.49 -6.63
N TYR A 133 8.03 20.43 -7.56
CA TYR A 133 6.92 21.40 -7.48
C TYR A 133 5.55 20.73 -7.60
N LEU A 134 5.38 19.78 -8.52
CA LEU A 134 4.13 19.01 -8.64
C LEU A 134 3.84 18.25 -7.33
N ILE A 135 4.81 17.53 -6.79
CA ILE A 135 4.65 16.77 -5.54
C ILE A 135 4.29 17.69 -4.36
N ILE A 136 4.90 18.88 -4.25
CA ILE A 136 4.54 19.87 -3.23
C ILE A 136 3.09 20.34 -3.41
N ALA A 137 2.65 20.65 -4.64
CA ALA A 137 1.27 21.01 -4.92
C ALA A 137 0.30 19.87 -4.53
N GLY A 138 0.64 18.62 -4.86
CA GLY A 138 -0.10 17.44 -4.43
C GLY A 138 -0.20 17.29 -2.91
N ILE A 139 0.87 17.56 -2.16
CA ILE A 139 0.87 17.54 -0.68
C ILE A 139 -0.06 18.62 -0.13
N VAL A 140 0.05 19.86 -0.62
CA VAL A 140 -0.79 21.00 -0.19
C VAL A 140 -2.26 20.75 -0.50
N LEU A 141 -2.58 20.26 -1.70
CA LEU A 141 -3.95 19.90 -2.08
C LEU A 141 -4.49 18.75 -1.24
N THR A 142 -3.73 17.68 -1.04
CA THR A 142 -4.16 16.52 -0.23
C THR A 142 -4.43 16.92 1.20
N PHE A 143 -3.52 17.66 1.83
CA PHE A 143 -3.68 18.16 3.19
C PHE A 143 -4.87 19.12 3.29
N GLY A 144 -4.96 20.11 2.39
CA GLY A 144 -6.04 21.09 2.35
C GLY A 144 -7.42 20.45 2.20
N PHE A 145 -7.61 19.55 1.23
CA PHE A 145 -8.87 18.83 1.05
C PHE A 145 -9.20 17.92 2.24
N THR A 146 -8.23 17.15 2.75
CA THR A 146 -8.45 16.25 3.89
C THR A 146 -8.91 17.02 5.12
N THR A 147 -8.20 18.10 5.49
CA THR A 147 -8.52 18.93 6.65
C THR A 147 -9.86 19.65 6.49
N SER A 148 -10.14 20.21 5.31
CA SER A 148 -11.39 20.93 5.04
C SER A 148 -12.61 19.99 5.06
N LEU A 149 -12.50 18.80 4.46
CA LEU A 149 -13.57 17.80 4.47
C LEU A 149 -13.78 17.19 5.85
N PHE A 150 -12.71 16.96 6.61
CA PHE A 150 -12.80 16.48 7.99
C PHE A 150 -13.60 17.46 8.86
N PHE A 151 -13.19 18.72 8.93
CA PHE A 151 -13.93 19.72 9.73
C PHE A 151 -15.32 20.00 9.18
N GLY A 152 -15.51 20.03 7.86
CA GLY A 152 -16.83 20.16 7.24
C GLY A 152 -17.79 19.02 7.57
N THR A 153 -17.29 17.79 7.75
CA THR A 153 -18.12 16.62 8.12
C THR A 153 -18.33 16.53 9.63
N VAL A 154 -17.36 16.93 10.45
CA VAL A 154 -17.52 17.05 11.92
C VAL A 154 -18.53 18.13 12.28
N PHE A 155 -18.45 19.32 11.67
CA PHE A 155 -19.38 20.43 11.90
C PHE A 155 -20.55 20.45 10.89
N SER A 156 -20.92 19.29 10.34
CA SER A 156 -22.02 19.15 9.37
C SER A 156 -23.41 19.36 9.97
N CYS A 157 -23.54 19.27 11.29
CA CYS A 157 -24.77 19.47 12.05
C CYS A 157 -24.55 20.43 13.23
N ILE A 158 -25.58 21.20 13.56
CA ILE A 158 -25.65 22.09 14.73
C ILE A 158 -26.93 21.72 15.51
N PRO A 159 -26.81 21.11 16.72
CA PRO A 159 -25.58 20.65 17.36
C PRO A 159 -24.98 19.42 16.65
N VAL A 160 -23.68 19.15 16.89
CA VAL A 160 -22.94 18.04 16.26
C VAL A 160 -23.59 16.67 16.56
N GLU A 161 -24.20 16.50 17.75
CA GLU A 161 -24.89 15.25 18.12
C GLU A 161 -26.00 14.85 17.13
N ARG A 162 -26.64 15.84 16.48
CA ARG A 162 -27.70 15.60 15.48
C ARG A 162 -27.21 14.83 14.24
N ALA A 163 -25.88 14.73 14.03
CA ALA A 163 -25.29 13.90 12.98
C ALA A 163 -25.44 12.38 13.21
N TRP A 164 -25.77 11.95 14.43
CA TRP A 164 -26.08 10.54 14.74
C TRP A 164 -27.37 10.36 15.55
N ASN A 165 -27.81 11.37 16.29
CA ASN A 165 -29.05 11.36 17.06
C ASN A 165 -30.11 12.28 16.42
N PRO A 166 -30.97 11.77 15.50
CA PRO A 166 -31.93 12.60 14.78
C PRO A 166 -33.03 13.20 15.67
N THR A 167 -33.17 12.73 16.93
CA THR A 167 -34.14 13.27 17.89
C THR A 167 -33.73 14.62 18.48
N VAL A 168 -32.44 14.94 18.47
CA VAL A 168 -31.92 16.22 19.02
C VAL A 168 -32.29 17.37 18.09
N PRO A 169 -33.01 18.41 18.55
CA PRO A 169 -33.43 19.51 17.70
C PRO A 169 -32.23 20.31 17.16
N GLY A 170 -32.33 20.80 15.93
CA GLY A 170 -31.26 21.52 15.25
C GLY A 170 -31.36 21.42 13.73
N HIS A 171 -30.27 21.74 13.04
CA HIS A 171 -30.18 21.65 11.58
C HIS A 171 -28.86 21.00 11.14
N CYS A 172 -28.82 20.53 9.90
CA CYS A 172 -27.65 19.93 9.27
C CYS A 172 -27.52 20.41 7.84
N LEU A 173 -26.30 20.39 7.31
CA LEU A 173 -26.07 20.41 5.86
C LEU A 173 -26.75 19.20 5.21
N ASN A 174 -27.13 19.34 3.94
CA ASN A 174 -27.72 18.23 3.19
C ASN A 174 -26.72 17.05 3.15
N PRO A 175 -27.11 15.84 3.56
CA PRO A 175 -26.20 14.72 3.79
C PRO A 175 -25.51 14.20 2.51
N ILE A 176 -25.88 14.69 1.34
CA ILE A 176 -25.32 14.25 0.05
C ILE A 176 -24.10 15.09 -0.33
N TYR A 177 -24.07 16.40 -0.03
CA TYR A 177 -23.03 17.29 -0.56
C TYR A 177 -21.62 16.94 -0.07
N LEU A 178 -21.44 16.70 1.24
CA LEU A 178 -20.13 16.41 1.81
C LEU A 178 -19.56 15.05 1.33
N PRO A 179 -20.31 13.92 1.34
CA PRO A 179 -19.87 12.68 0.72
C PRO A 179 -19.61 12.80 -0.80
N TYR A 180 -20.37 13.62 -1.52
CA TYR A 180 -20.18 13.79 -2.97
C TYR A 180 -18.91 14.57 -3.30
N VAL A 181 -18.66 15.70 -2.63
CA VAL A 181 -17.39 16.44 -2.74
C VAL A 181 -16.21 15.59 -2.26
N SER A 182 -16.36 14.84 -1.15
CA SER A 182 -15.34 13.90 -0.68
C SER A 182 -15.02 12.80 -1.70
N GLY A 183 -16.04 12.22 -2.35
CA GLY A 183 -15.86 11.21 -3.40
C GLY A 183 -15.11 11.75 -4.62
N ILE A 184 -15.44 12.98 -5.06
CA ILE A 184 -14.74 13.66 -6.15
C ILE A 184 -13.29 13.97 -5.75
N SER A 185 -13.07 14.64 -4.61
CA SER A 185 -11.74 15.01 -4.13
C SER A 185 -10.85 13.79 -3.89
N SER A 186 -11.36 12.70 -3.31
CA SER A 186 -10.57 11.47 -3.13
C SER A 186 -10.15 10.90 -4.48
N SER A 187 -11.10 10.66 -5.38
CA SER A 187 -10.85 10.07 -6.70
C SER A 187 -9.90 10.91 -7.55
N ALA A 188 -10.03 12.24 -7.52
CA ALA A 188 -9.13 13.16 -8.22
C ALA A 188 -7.71 13.12 -7.64
N LEU A 189 -7.55 13.04 -6.31
CA LEU A 189 -6.24 12.91 -5.66
C LEU A 189 -5.62 11.52 -5.87
N ASP A 190 -6.42 10.45 -5.90
CA ASP A 190 -5.94 9.09 -6.20
C ASP A 190 -5.39 9.03 -7.63
N LEU A 191 -6.17 9.48 -8.62
CA LEU A 191 -5.73 9.60 -10.02
C LEU A 191 -4.48 10.49 -10.15
N TYR A 192 -4.42 11.60 -9.41
CA TYR A 192 -3.24 12.47 -9.37
C TYR A 192 -2.00 11.73 -8.87
N THR A 193 -2.09 11.01 -7.73
CA THR A 193 -0.95 10.25 -7.18
C THR A 193 -0.53 9.08 -8.08
N LEU A 194 -1.46 8.45 -8.79
CA LEU A 194 -1.17 7.39 -9.75
C LEU A 194 -0.47 7.92 -11.01
N VAL A 195 -0.94 9.04 -11.58
CA VAL A 195 -0.38 9.59 -12.82
C VAL A 195 0.99 10.23 -12.60
N LEU A 196 1.24 10.84 -11.44
CA LEU A 196 2.49 11.57 -11.12
C LEU A 196 3.78 10.81 -11.46
N PRO A 197 3.99 9.54 -11.06
CA PRO A 197 5.21 8.79 -11.41
C PRO A 197 5.29 8.31 -12.88
N VAL A 198 4.18 8.30 -13.66
CA VAL A 198 4.14 7.69 -15.00
C VAL A 198 5.18 8.29 -15.96
N PRO A 199 5.32 9.63 -16.13
CA PRO A 199 6.27 10.19 -17.10
C PRO A 199 7.73 9.83 -16.79
N VAL A 200 8.08 9.72 -15.50
CA VAL A 200 9.44 9.38 -15.07
C VAL A 200 9.73 7.90 -15.30
N VAL A 201 8.73 7.03 -15.11
CA VAL A 201 8.84 5.58 -15.38
C VAL A 201 8.93 5.28 -16.87
N VAL A 202 8.17 5.98 -17.72
CA VAL A 202 8.22 5.82 -19.18
C VAL A 202 9.55 6.29 -19.76
N GLY A 203 10.15 7.35 -19.20
CA GLY A 203 11.46 7.86 -19.63
C GLY A 203 12.68 7.05 -19.16
N LEU A 204 12.49 5.97 -18.39
CA LEU A 204 13.59 5.23 -17.75
C LEU A 204 13.81 3.86 -18.41
N ASN A 205 14.97 3.70 -19.06
CA ASN A 205 15.39 2.44 -19.68
C ASN A 205 15.67 1.35 -18.64
N MET A 206 14.63 0.64 -18.21
CA MET A 206 14.68 -0.47 -17.26
C MET A 206 14.67 -1.84 -17.95
N ASP A 207 15.51 -2.75 -17.45
CA ASP A 207 15.41 -4.19 -17.73
C ASP A 207 14.00 -4.74 -17.43
N LEU A 208 13.58 -5.74 -18.21
CA LEU A 208 12.23 -6.32 -18.20
C LEU A 208 11.81 -6.81 -16.80
N LYS A 209 12.74 -7.39 -16.03
CA LYS A 209 12.47 -7.86 -14.65
C LYS A 209 12.18 -6.71 -13.69
N ARG A 210 12.77 -5.52 -13.91
CA ARG A 210 12.48 -4.31 -13.13
C ARG A 210 11.18 -3.65 -13.61
N LYS A 211 10.98 -3.58 -14.94
CA LYS A 211 9.75 -3.04 -15.56
C LYS A 211 8.50 -3.77 -15.08
N LEU A 212 8.53 -5.11 -15.00
CA LEU A 212 7.41 -5.92 -14.50
C LEU A 212 7.07 -5.64 -13.03
N LYS A 213 8.09 -5.51 -12.15
CA LYS A 213 7.87 -5.13 -10.73
C LYS A 213 7.17 -3.77 -10.61
N VAL A 214 7.55 -2.80 -11.44
CA VAL A 214 6.92 -1.47 -11.45
C VAL A 214 5.47 -1.56 -11.93
N VAL A 215 5.21 -2.20 -13.08
CA VAL A 215 3.86 -2.37 -13.63
C VAL A 215 2.91 -3.06 -12.64
N ALA A 216 3.38 -4.07 -11.89
CA ALA A 216 2.58 -4.73 -10.87
C ALA A 216 2.10 -3.76 -9.75
N VAL A 217 2.99 -2.88 -9.26
CA VAL A 217 2.63 -1.89 -8.23
C VAL A 217 1.66 -0.85 -8.79
N PHE A 218 1.84 -0.40 -10.04
CA PHE A 218 0.87 0.48 -10.72
C PHE A 218 -0.51 -0.18 -10.86
N GLY A 219 -0.59 -1.48 -11.14
CA GLY A 219 -1.86 -2.22 -11.22
C GLY A 219 -2.63 -2.22 -9.89
N ILE A 220 -1.92 -2.38 -8.76
CA ILE A 220 -2.54 -2.32 -7.43
C ILE A 220 -3.01 -0.88 -7.11
N GLY A 221 -2.22 0.13 -7.50
CA GLY A 221 -2.65 1.53 -7.42
C GLY A 221 -3.90 1.81 -8.25
N LEU A 222 -3.99 1.26 -9.47
CA LEU A 222 -5.16 1.41 -10.34
C LEU A 222 -6.41 0.76 -9.74
N PHE A 223 -6.27 -0.38 -9.06
CA PHE A 223 -7.37 -1.01 -8.34
C PHE A 223 -7.87 -0.15 -7.16
N ALA A 224 -6.97 0.53 -6.44
CA ALA A 224 -7.37 1.51 -5.42
C ALA A 224 -8.13 2.70 -6.04
N CYS A 225 -7.65 3.27 -7.16
CA CYS A 225 -8.36 4.34 -7.88
C CYS A 225 -9.76 3.90 -8.36
N ALA A 226 -9.90 2.64 -8.81
CA ALA A 226 -11.17 2.08 -9.21
C ALA A 226 -12.16 1.99 -8.02
N ALA A 227 -11.68 1.61 -6.83
CA ALA A 227 -12.49 1.61 -5.61
C ALA A 227 -13.00 3.02 -5.24
N SER A 228 -12.16 4.06 -5.38
CA SER A 228 -12.56 5.46 -5.17
C SER A 228 -13.69 5.88 -6.11
N LEU A 229 -13.58 5.51 -7.39
CA LEU A 229 -14.57 5.82 -8.43
C LEU A 229 -15.90 5.06 -8.24
N VAL A 230 -15.85 3.77 -7.86
CA VAL A 230 -17.07 3.00 -7.54
C VAL A 230 -17.81 3.64 -6.36
N ARG A 231 -17.09 4.03 -5.30
CA ARG A 231 -17.71 4.73 -4.16
C ARG A 231 -18.34 6.07 -4.57
N LEU A 232 -17.69 6.85 -5.44
CA LEU A 232 -18.29 8.07 -5.99
C LEU A 232 -19.58 7.78 -6.78
N GLY A 233 -19.61 6.70 -7.56
CA GLY A 233 -20.82 6.22 -8.24
C GLY A 233 -21.94 5.77 -7.30
N MET A 234 -21.61 5.24 -6.11
CA MET A 234 -22.59 4.89 -5.08
C MET A 234 -23.21 6.10 -4.37
N THR A 235 -22.50 7.23 -4.24
CA THR A 235 -23.00 8.41 -3.52
C THR A 235 -24.37 8.94 -4.00
N PRO A 236 -24.67 9.09 -5.32
CA PRO A 236 -26.02 9.47 -5.76
C PRO A 236 -27.07 8.38 -5.52
N ILE A 237 -26.68 7.09 -5.44
CA ILE A 237 -27.59 5.97 -5.20
C ILE A 237 -28.19 6.04 -3.78
N LEU A 238 -27.43 6.54 -2.80
CA LEU A 238 -27.93 6.83 -1.43
C LEU A 238 -29.05 7.89 -1.39
N ARG A 239 -29.18 8.76 -2.41
CA ARG A 239 -30.29 9.72 -2.50
C ARG A 239 -31.59 9.05 -2.95
N SER A 240 -31.49 8.06 -3.83
CA SER A 240 -32.63 7.49 -4.55
C SER A 240 -33.21 6.24 -3.92
N ASN A 241 -32.50 5.59 -2.99
CA ASN A 241 -32.90 4.33 -2.38
C ASN A 241 -33.25 4.55 -0.91
N PRO A 242 -34.43 4.11 -0.45
CA PRO A 242 -34.83 4.28 0.96
C PRO A 242 -34.06 3.35 1.90
N ASP A 243 -33.41 2.31 1.36
CA ASP A 243 -32.60 1.34 2.08
C ASP A 243 -31.19 1.88 2.40
N ALA A 244 -31.15 2.89 3.28
CA ALA A 244 -29.91 3.56 3.66
C ALA A 244 -28.88 2.57 4.27
N SER A 245 -29.30 1.72 5.20
CA SER A 245 -28.41 0.76 5.90
C SER A 245 -27.64 -0.15 4.93
N TRP A 246 -28.32 -0.69 3.92
CA TRP A 246 -27.74 -1.56 2.90
C TRP A 246 -26.67 -0.84 2.07
N ASN A 247 -27.04 0.34 1.55
CA ASN A 247 -26.16 1.13 0.68
C ASN A 247 -24.96 1.72 1.44
N LEU A 248 -25.13 2.09 2.72
CA LEU A 248 -24.03 2.52 3.60
C LEU A 248 -23.06 1.38 3.89
N SER A 249 -23.55 0.14 4.02
CA SER A 249 -22.70 -1.06 4.18
C SER A 249 -21.84 -1.32 2.93
N TRP A 250 -22.43 -1.23 1.73
CA TRP A 250 -21.66 -1.36 0.48
C TRP A 250 -20.65 -0.21 0.31
N MET A 251 -21.02 1.02 0.67
CA MET A 251 -20.11 2.17 0.69
C MET A 251 -18.93 1.95 1.66
N ALA A 252 -19.16 1.32 2.81
CA ALA A 252 -18.14 0.97 3.78
C ALA A 252 -17.14 -0.07 3.24
N VAL A 253 -17.62 -1.10 2.54
CA VAL A 253 -16.75 -2.10 1.88
C VAL A 253 -15.81 -1.43 0.89
N TRP A 254 -16.31 -0.57 0.00
CA TRP A 254 -15.46 0.13 -0.98
C TRP A 254 -14.49 1.14 -0.35
N ALA A 255 -14.87 1.80 0.76
CA ALA A 255 -13.96 2.62 1.55
C ALA A 255 -12.84 1.77 2.19
N THR A 256 -13.15 0.56 2.67
CA THR A 256 -12.18 -0.40 3.21
C THR A 256 -11.20 -0.87 2.15
N VAL A 257 -11.68 -1.16 0.94
CA VAL A 257 -10.84 -1.52 -0.21
C VAL A 257 -9.89 -0.37 -0.58
N GLU A 258 -10.39 0.86 -0.75
CA GLU A 258 -9.54 2.03 -1.10
C GLU A 258 -8.36 2.18 -0.11
N ILE A 259 -8.64 2.23 1.20
CA ILE A 259 -7.59 2.54 2.19
C ILE A 259 -6.62 1.38 2.43
N ASN A 260 -7.08 0.11 2.42
CA ASN A 260 -6.20 -1.04 2.63
C ASN A 260 -5.37 -1.35 1.37
N VAL A 261 -5.97 -1.30 0.17
CA VAL A 261 -5.23 -1.48 -1.09
C VAL A 261 -4.25 -0.34 -1.31
N GLY A 262 -4.67 0.91 -1.05
CA GLY A 262 -3.81 2.09 -1.13
C GLY A 262 -2.61 2.00 -0.19
N LEU A 263 -2.81 1.68 1.09
CA LEU A 263 -1.72 1.54 2.06
C LEU A 263 -0.80 0.35 1.76
N THR A 264 -1.36 -0.78 1.34
CA THR A 264 -0.60 -1.95 0.87
C THR A 264 0.28 -1.58 -0.33
N CYS A 265 -0.30 -0.92 -1.36
CA CYS A 265 0.44 -0.42 -2.52
C CYS A 265 1.56 0.55 -2.13
N ALA A 266 1.29 1.48 -1.20
CA ALA A 266 2.28 2.44 -0.70
C ALA A 266 3.47 1.76 -0.01
N CYS A 267 3.27 0.59 0.62
CA CYS A 267 4.33 -0.24 1.19
C CYS A 267 5.06 -1.07 0.11
N LEU A 268 4.32 -1.63 -0.86
CA LEU A 268 4.87 -2.39 -1.98
C LEU A 268 5.80 -1.56 -2.89
N MET A 269 5.70 -0.22 -2.89
CA MET A 269 6.70 0.64 -3.53
C MET A 269 8.13 0.43 -3.01
N LEU A 270 8.31 -0.06 -1.77
CA LEU A 270 9.63 -0.39 -1.19
C LEU A 270 10.02 -1.87 -1.37
N LEU A 271 9.10 -2.73 -1.80
CA LEU A 271 9.34 -4.16 -1.99
C LEU A 271 10.49 -4.48 -2.97
N PRO A 272 10.85 -3.66 -3.99
CA PRO A 272 12.07 -3.90 -4.77
C PRO A 272 13.35 -3.91 -3.94
N ALA A 273 13.47 -3.08 -2.89
CA ALA A 273 14.64 -3.06 -2.01
C ALA A 273 14.64 -4.26 -1.05
N PHE A 274 13.47 -4.62 -0.51
CA PHE A 274 13.30 -5.84 0.30
C PHE A 274 13.66 -7.11 -0.48
N LEU A 275 13.10 -7.26 -1.70
CA LEU A 275 13.33 -8.43 -2.53
C LEU A 275 14.80 -8.62 -2.87
N ASN A 276 15.54 -7.57 -3.24
CA ASN A 276 16.95 -7.75 -3.58
C ASN A 276 17.72 -8.34 -2.38
N HIS A 277 17.50 -7.83 -1.17
CA HIS A 277 18.15 -8.35 0.04
C HIS A 277 17.70 -9.76 0.46
N VAL A 278 16.45 -10.14 0.20
CA VAL A 278 15.94 -11.50 0.50
C VAL A 278 16.37 -12.53 -0.54
N LEU A 279 16.45 -12.14 -1.82
CA LEU A 279 16.89 -12.98 -2.93
C LEU A 279 18.42 -13.12 -2.99
N GLU A 280 19.17 -12.09 -2.61
CA GLU A 280 20.63 -12.13 -2.43
C GLU A 280 21.03 -12.60 -1.01
N GLY A 281 20.05 -12.95 -0.17
CA GLY A 281 20.23 -13.34 1.23
C GLY A 281 20.11 -14.85 1.49
N PRO A 282 20.58 -15.33 2.65
CA PRO A 282 20.62 -16.76 2.99
C PRO A 282 19.25 -17.43 3.12
N ILE A 283 18.15 -16.67 3.04
CA ILE A 283 16.78 -17.18 3.06
C ILE A 283 16.44 -17.84 1.71
N MET A 284 16.75 -17.23 0.57
CA MET A 284 16.55 -17.93 -0.72
C MET A 284 17.54 -19.08 -0.88
N ASP A 285 18.73 -18.97 -0.29
CA ASP A 285 19.70 -20.07 -0.23
C ASP A 285 19.22 -21.24 0.64
N SER A 286 18.41 -20.95 1.68
CA SER A 286 17.74 -21.98 2.49
C SER A 286 16.53 -22.57 1.75
N MET A 287 15.72 -21.75 1.07
CA MET A 287 14.59 -22.24 0.26
C MET A 287 15.07 -23.06 -0.94
N SER A 288 16.16 -22.69 -1.62
CA SER A 288 16.72 -23.46 -2.74
C SER A 288 17.25 -24.81 -2.27
N ARG A 289 17.86 -24.89 -1.07
CA ARG A 289 18.26 -26.15 -0.42
C ARG A 289 17.04 -27.02 -0.04
N LEU A 290 15.95 -26.41 0.44
CA LEU A 290 14.70 -27.14 0.75
C LEU A 290 14.01 -27.67 -0.52
N PHE A 291 13.86 -26.85 -1.56
CA PHE A 291 13.24 -27.26 -2.82
C PHE A 291 14.10 -28.25 -3.63
N SER A 292 15.43 -28.10 -3.63
CA SER A 292 16.33 -29.11 -4.21
C SER A 292 16.37 -30.41 -3.41
N GLY A 293 16.20 -30.36 -2.08
CA GLY A 293 15.97 -31.53 -1.24
C GLY A 293 14.67 -32.27 -1.58
N ALA A 294 13.62 -31.54 -1.98
CA ALA A 294 12.34 -32.13 -2.40
C ALA A 294 12.41 -32.74 -3.82
N PHE A 295 13.00 -32.03 -4.80
CA PHE A 295 13.07 -32.51 -6.20
C PHE A 295 14.23 -33.48 -6.47
N GLY A 296 15.32 -33.41 -5.71
CA GLY A 296 16.54 -34.20 -5.95
C GLY A 296 16.39 -35.71 -5.80
N ARG A 297 15.30 -36.19 -5.19
CA ARG A 297 15.05 -37.63 -4.98
C ARG A 297 14.58 -38.40 -6.21
N ILE A 298 14.25 -37.74 -7.32
CA ILE A 298 13.70 -38.40 -8.53
C ILE A 298 14.78 -38.72 -9.59
N SER A 299 15.90 -38.00 -9.63
CA SER A 299 16.91 -38.13 -10.71
C SER A 299 18.08 -39.08 -10.41
N GLY A 300 17.99 -39.92 -9.37
CA GLY A 300 19.13 -40.65 -8.80
C GLY A 300 19.19 -42.15 -9.11
N ARG A 301 19.18 -42.59 -10.37
CA ARG A 301 19.35 -44.02 -10.70
C ARG A 301 19.97 -44.29 -12.08
N ARG A 302 21.00 -45.15 -12.09
CA ARG A 302 21.89 -45.54 -13.22
C ARG A 302 22.81 -44.40 -13.75
N THR A 303 24.04 -44.65 -14.15
CA THR A 303 24.81 -45.93 -14.21
C THR A 303 26.10 -45.81 -13.38
N GLN A 304 26.45 -46.88 -12.67
CA GLN A 304 27.73 -47.03 -11.97
C GLN A 304 28.58 -48.00 -12.78
N GLU A 305 29.63 -47.51 -13.44
CA GLU A 305 30.58 -48.36 -14.19
C GLU A 305 31.84 -48.60 -13.36
N SER A 306 32.44 -49.79 -13.49
CA SER A 306 33.41 -50.31 -12.52
C SER A 306 34.85 -49.87 -12.81
N LYS A 307 35.64 -49.73 -11.75
CA LYS A 307 37.11 -49.70 -11.84
C LYS A 307 37.67 -51.10 -12.07
N SER A 308 38.80 -51.16 -12.77
CA SER A 308 39.93 -52.05 -12.45
C SER A 308 41.26 -51.35 -12.83
N PRO A 309 42.39 -51.65 -12.17
CA PRO A 309 43.70 -51.03 -12.43
C PRO A 309 44.61 -51.92 -13.30
N ILE A 310 45.93 -51.62 -13.30
CA ILE A 310 47.02 -52.21 -14.11
C ILE A 310 47.07 -51.59 -15.52
N GLY A 311 48.20 -51.08 -16.03
CA GLY A 311 49.49 -50.80 -15.39
C GLY A 311 50.63 -50.72 -16.42
N GLY A 312 51.66 -49.90 -16.17
CA GLY A 312 52.93 -49.94 -16.91
C GLY A 312 53.40 -48.66 -17.61
N HIS A 313 54.58 -48.20 -17.18
CA HIS A 313 55.67 -47.60 -17.97
C HIS A 313 55.65 -46.16 -18.54
N ASP A 314 56.87 -45.62 -18.48
CA ASP A 314 57.55 -44.61 -19.31
C ASP A 314 57.18 -43.11 -19.25
N THR A 315 57.87 -42.46 -18.30
CA THR A 315 58.74 -41.27 -18.49
C THR A 315 58.22 -40.04 -19.25
N TRP A 316 58.29 -38.88 -18.59
CA TRP A 316 59.40 -37.91 -18.80
C TRP A 316 59.56 -37.04 -17.54
N VAL A 317 60.81 -36.68 -17.21
CA VAL A 317 61.18 -35.86 -16.02
C VAL A 317 61.82 -34.54 -16.51
N PRO A 318 61.51 -33.37 -15.92
CA PRO A 318 61.88 -32.08 -16.50
C PRO A 318 63.32 -31.63 -16.19
N TYR A 319 63.84 -30.75 -17.04
CA TYR A 319 65.09 -30.01 -16.85
C TYR A 319 64.88 -28.58 -17.41
N VAL A 320 65.01 -27.53 -16.57
CA VAL A 320 66.18 -26.62 -16.48
C VAL A 320 66.07 -25.37 -17.39
N GLN A 321 66.44 -24.15 -16.98
CA GLN A 321 66.93 -23.68 -15.67
C GLN A 321 66.49 -22.23 -15.38
N GLN A 322 66.41 -21.90 -14.09
CA GLN A 322 66.35 -20.55 -13.54
C GLN A 322 67.64 -19.77 -13.88
N ARG A 323 67.53 -18.46 -14.19
CA ARG A 323 68.70 -17.59 -14.30
C ARG A 323 68.42 -16.19 -13.76
N ASP A 324 69.27 -15.80 -12.82
CA ASP A 324 69.40 -14.47 -12.23
C ASP A 324 69.65 -13.37 -13.27
N SER A 325 69.02 -12.20 -13.18
CA SER A 325 69.18 -11.08 -12.20
C SER A 325 70.29 -10.10 -12.61
N ASP A 326 70.09 -8.83 -12.21
CA ASP A 326 70.99 -7.66 -12.33
C ASP A 326 71.22 -6.96 -13.69
N SER A 327 71.49 -5.66 -13.55
CA SER A 327 71.90 -4.65 -14.54
C SER A 327 70.88 -4.20 -15.59
N GLN A 328 70.42 -2.93 -15.46
CA GLN A 328 70.24 -1.91 -16.51
C GLN A 328 69.51 -0.66 -15.91
N PHE A 329 70.10 -0.01 -14.89
CA PHE A 329 69.55 1.26 -14.35
C PHE A 329 70.62 2.23 -13.82
N LYS A 330 71.53 2.64 -14.71
CA LYS A 330 72.40 3.84 -14.64
C LYS A 330 72.65 4.28 -16.09
N GLY A 331 72.64 5.55 -16.50
CA GLY A 331 72.33 6.78 -15.75
C GLY A 331 73.16 7.96 -16.27
N LEU A 332 72.53 8.91 -16.97
CA LEU A 332 73.08 10.23 -17.35
C LEU A 332 71.89 11.21 -17.36
N ASN A 333 71.91 12.27 -16.55
CA ASN A 333 72.54 13.58 -16.81
C ASN A 333 71.84 14.33 -17.97
N SER A 334 71.17 15.49 -17.88
CA SER A 334 71.04 16.61 -16.91
C SER A 334 71.35 17.92 -17.65
N HIS A 335 70.40 18.86 -17.77
CA HIS A 335 70.71 20.29 -17.83
C HIS A 335 69.48 21.19 -17.67
N GLN A 336 69.65 22.25 -16.84
CA GLN A 336 69.03 23.60 -16.90
C GLN A 336 67.49 23.70 -16.69
N MET A 337 66.97 24.53 -15.76
CA MET A 337 66.96 26.01 -15.67
C MET A 337 66.19 26.67 -16.83
N THR A 338 65.28 27.66 -16.70
CA THR A 338 64.61 28.43 -15.60
C THR A 338 63.42 29.22 -16.23
N VAL A 339 62.54 30.08 -15.64
CA VAL A 339 62.44 30.79 -14.34
C VAL A 339 60.95 31.21 -14.04
N ARG A 340 60.62 31.56 -12.77
CA ARG A 340 59.46 32.35 -12.23
C ARG A 340 58.01 32.18 -12.77
N ALA A 341 57.14 31.76 -11.85
CA ALA A 341 55.98 32.50 -11.30
C ALA A 341 55.13 33.47 -12.16
N LYS A 342 53.80 33.27 -12.06
CA LYS A 342 52.90 34.32 -11.56
C LYS A 342 51.80 33.71 -10.68
#